data_AF-A0A8T5DWA4-F1
#
_entry.id   AF-A0A8T5DWA4-F1
#
_cell.length_a   1.000
_cell.length_b   1.000
_cell.length_c   1.000
_cell.angle_alpha   90.00
_cell.angle_beta   90.00
_cell.angle_gamma   90.00
#
_symmetry.space_group_name_H-M   'P 1'
#
loop_
_entity.id
_entity.type
_entity.pdbx_description
1 polymer ?
#
loop_
_entity_poly.entity_id
_entity_poly.type
_entity_poly.pdbx_seq_one_letter_code
_entity_poly.pdbx_strand_id
1 'polypeptide(L)'
;MSIKKNVQNKQDWQNTLSKTPHSRKVNLHKFDTNRKEIVLMGDEHIGSNYYDEDTHRRNLDYCLDNGVHVILMGDELETATKTSVGAGVFEQSEIVQQQLEKAVELYTPLAKEGLILGNHIGNHEARVYNHSGANLSKILSSMLKIKYLGVGAAHIIRVGKQSYTLYTTHGNSGARMPHTKIANIIKANQMIDS
;
A
#
# COMPACT_ATOMS: atom_id res chain seq x y z
N MET A 1 25.29 27.65 6.35
CA MET A 1 24.35 26.97 7.27
C MET A 1 24.33 25.49 6.88
N SER A 2 24.77 24.60 7.78
CA SER A 2 25.25 23.23 7.46
C SER A 2 24.13 22.22 7.11
N ILE A 3 24.46 21.29 6.21
CA ILE A 3 23.68 20.17 5.62
C ILE A 3 23.06 19.20 6.67
N LYS A 4 23.30 19.42 7.97
CA LYS A 4 22.81 18.56 9.06
C LYS A 4 21.32 18.69 9.40
N LYS A 5 20.51 19.51 8.71
CA LYS A 5 19.07 19.65 9.00
C LYS A 5 18.14 18.64 8.31
N ASN A 6 18.61 17.87 7.32
CA ASN A 6 17.75 16.94 6.56
C ASN A 6 17.63 15.53 7.15
N VAL A 7 18.36 15.20 8.22
CA VAL A 7 18.30 13.85 8.84
C VAL A 7 17.33 13.80 10.03
N GLN A 8 16.89 14.95 10.55
CA GLN A 8 15.99 15.00 11.71
C GLN A 8 14.54 14.61 11.37
N ASN A 9 14.09 14.82 10.13
CA ASN A 9 12.70 14.57 9.76
C ASN A 9 12.32 13.09 9.68
N LYS A 10 13.26 12.13 9.60
CA LYS A 10 12.94 10.70 9.42
C LYS A 10 12.32 10.04 10.66
N GLN A 11 12.70 10.49 11.86
CA GLN A 11 12.13 10.00 13.13
C GLN A 11 10.77 10.65 13.44
N ASP A 12 10.53 11.88 12.98
CA ASP A 12 9.30 12.63 13.28
C ASP A 12 8.06 12.09 12.53
N TRP A 13 8.26 11.31 11.44
CA TRP A 13 7.19 10.58 10.73
C TRP A 13 6.43 9.60 11.62
N GLN A 14 7.10 9.03 12.62
CA GLN A 14 6.48 8.08 13.55
C GLN A 14 5.76 8.79 14.71
N ASN A 15 6.10 10.06 15.00
CA ASN A 15 5.72 10.71 16.27
C ASN A 15 4.68 11.84 16.14
N THR A 16 4.23 12.20 14.94
CA THR A 16 3.31 13.34 14.76
C THR A 16 1.82 13.03 14.97
N LEU A 17 1.43 11.80 15.32
CA LEU A 17 0.02 11.47 15.60
C LEU A 17 -0.14 10.52 16.81
N SER A 18 -0.27 11.13 18.00
CA SER A 18 -1.14 10.74 19.13
C SER A 18 -0.45 10.67 20.50
N LYS A 19 -0.84 11.60 21.39
CA LYS A 19 -0.67 11.52 22.85
C LYS A 19 -1.77 10.65 23.49
N THR A 20 -2.02 9.48 22.91
CA THR A 20 -2.95 8.48 23.46
C THR A 20 -2.11 7.23 23.74
N PRO A 21 -2.26 6.54 24.88
CA PRO A 21 -1.54 5.29 25.11
C PRO A 21 -1.76 4.39 23.89
N HIS A 22 -0.66 4.04 23.20
CA HIS A 22 -0.67 3.22 22.01
C HIS A 22 -1.20 1.83 22.39
N SER A 23 -2.52 1.63 22.33
CA SER A 23 -3.01 0.30 22.04
C SER A 23 -2.46 -0.01 20.64
N ARG A 24 -1.53 -0.96 20.54
CA ARG A 24 -1.02 -1.43 19.25
C ARG A 24 -2.24 -1.83 18.43
N LYS A 25 -2.64 -1.02 17.44
CA LYS A 25 -3.85 -1.26 16.64
C LYS A 25 -3.55 -2.42 15.69
N VAL A 26 -3.87 -3.62 16.13
CA VAL A 26 -3.78 -4.83 15.31
C VAL A 26 -5.08 -5.00 14.53
N ASN A 27 -4.96 -5.30 13.23
CA ASN A 27 -6.08 -5.64 12.37
C ASN A 27 -6.47 -7.10 12.56
N LEU A 28 -7.59 -7.37 13.21
CA LEU A 28 -8.09 -8.74 13.40
C LEU A 28 -9.06 -9.10 12.27
N HIS A 29 -8.71 -10.15 11.52
CA HIS A 29 -9.52 -10.70 10.44
C HIS A 29 -9.91 -12.13 10.82
N LYS A 30 -11.22 -12.44 10.83
CA LYS A 30 -11.73 -13.77 11.22
C LYS A 30 -12.48 -14.40 10.06
N PHE A 31 -12.09 -15.63 9.73
CA PHE A 31 -12.71 -16.43 8.69
C PHE A 31 -13.13 -17.78 9.26
N ASP A 32 -14.42 -18.10 9.18
CA ASP A 32 -14.97 -19.38 9.62
C ASP A 32 -14.87 -20.41 8.50
N THR A 33 -13.63 -20.80 8.20
CA THR A 33 -13.28 -21.76 7.15
C THR A 33 -11.99 -22.48 7.55
N ASN A 34 -11.73 -23.63 6.93
CA ASN A 34 -10.50 -24.39 7.12
C ASN A 34 -9.35 -23.87 6.23
N ARG A 35 -9.65 -23.10 5.19
CA ARG A 35 -8.67 -22.55 4.25
C ARG A 35 -9.10 -21.16 3.80
N LYS A 36 -8.14 -20.24 3.72
CA LYS A 36 -8.36 -18.90 3.16
C LYS A 36 -7.16 -18.46 2.33
N GLU A 37 -7.46 -17.81 1.21
CA GLU A 37 -6.48 -17.15 0.34
C GLU A 37 -6.53 -15.64 0.59
N ILE A 38 -5.34 -15.03 0.66
CA ILE A 38 -5.15 -13.59 0.74
C ILE A 38 -4.06 -13.22 -0.27
N VAL A 39 -4.34 -12.26 -1.13
CA VAL A 39 -3.40 -11.70 -2.10
C VAL A 39 -2.89 -10.36 -1.58
N LEU A 40 -1.57 -10.15 -1.70
CA LEU A 40 -0.94 -8.86 -1.52
C LEU A 40 -0.75 -8.28 -2.92
N MET A 41 -1.48 -7.23 -3.25
CA MET A 41 -1.49 -6.61 -4.58
C MET A 41 -0.95 -5.19 -4.45
N GLY A 42 -0.08 -4.76 -5.35
CA GLY A 42 0.53 -3.43 -5.33
C GLY A 42 1.58 -3.32 -6.41
N ASP A 43 2.18 -2.13 -6.54
CA ASP A 43 3.02 -1.77 -7.69
C ASP A 43 2.27 -1.96 -9.03
N GLU A 44 0.96 -1.68 -9.06
CA GLU A 44 0.15 -1.74 -10.29
C GLU A 44 0.41 -0.55 -11.21
N HIS A 45 0.83 0.60 -10.66
CA HIS A 45 1.22 1.79 -11.43
C HIS A 45 0.18 2.22 -12.48
N ILE A 46 -1.09 2.32 -12.08
CA ILE A 46 -2.19 2.78 -12.95
C ILE A 46 -1.85 4.17 -13.50
N GLY A 47 -1.90 4.30 -14.84
CA GLY A 47 -1.51 5.49 -15.59
C GLY A 47 -0.10 5.48 -16.17
N SER A 48 0.70 4.45 -15.88
CA SER A 48 1.95 4.16 -16.58
C SER A 48 1.69 3.65 -18.00
N ASN A 49 2.55 4.00 -18.95
CA ASN A 49 2.53 3.42 -20.31
C ASN A 49 2.82 1.90 -20.33
N TYR A 50 3.37 1.35 -19.24
CA TYR A 50 3.69 -0.08 -19.10
C TYR A 50 2.67 -0.83 -18.24
N TYR A 51 1.60 -0.18 -17.81
CA TYR A 51 0.53 -0.80 -17.03
C TYR A 51 -0.20 -1.85 -17.87
N ASP A 52 -0.09 -3.12 -17.48
CA ASP A 52 -0.81 -4.24 -18.09
C ASP A 52 -2.20 -4.39 -17.46
N GLU A 53 -3.13 -3.59 -17.96
CA GLU A 53 -4.50 -3.55 -17.48
C GLU A 53 -5.23 -4.90 -17.62
N ASP A 54 -4.95 -5.65 -18.68
CA ASP A 54 -5.61 -6.95 -18.93
C ASP A 54 -5.19 -7.98 -17.88
N THR A 55 -3.91 -8.02 -17.52
CA THR A 55 -3.42 -8.88 -16.44
C THR A 55 -3.96 -8.45 -15.08
N HIS A 56 -3.96 -7.15 -14.78
CA HIS A 56 -4.52 -6.65 -13.52
C HIS A 56 -6.01 -6.97 -13.39
N ARG A 57 -6.82 -6.75 -14.44
CA ARG A 57 -8.25 -7.11 -14.46
C ARG A 57 -8.48 -8.60 -14.23
N ARG A 58 -7.70 -9.48 -14.89
CA ARG A 58 -7.78 -10.93 -14.64
C ARG A 58 -7.48 -11.30 -13.19
N ASN A 59 -6.54 -10.62 -12.54
CA ASN A 59 -6.24 -10.85 -11.13
C ASN A 59 -7.39 -10.39 -10.22
N LEU A 60 -8.02 -9.25 -10.54
CA LEU A 60 -9.19 -8.75 -9.83
C LEU A 60 -10.39 -9.69 -9.99
N ASP A 61 -10.66 -10.13 -11.23
CA ASP A 61 -11.74 -11.08 -11.54
C ASP A 61 -11.53 -12.40 -10.81
N TYR A 62 -10.30 -12.94 -10.82
CA TYR A 62 -9.96 -14.13 -10.02
C TYR A 62 -10.28 -13.92 -8.54
N CYS A 63 -9.93 -12.76 -7.97
CA CYS A 63 -10.20 -12.50 -6.57
C CYS A 63 -11.69 -12.38 -6.27
N LEU A 64 -12.44 -11.73 -7.16
CA LEU A 64 -13.88 -11.55 -7.05
C LEU A 64 -14.61 -12.90 -7.14
N ASP A 65 -14.34 -13.67 -8.20
CA ASP A 65 -15.00 -14.94 -8.50
C ASP A 65 -14.75 -16.01 -7.42
N ASN A 66 -13.57 -15.97 -6.79
CA ASN A 66 -13.16 -16.96 -5.79
C ASN A 66 -13.25 -16.44 -4.35
N GLY A 67 -13.74 -15.22 -4.12
CA GLY A 67 -13.85 -14.60 -2.79
C GLY A 67 -12.50 -14.48 -2.07
N VAL A 68 -11.43 -14.25 -2.82
CA VAL A 68 -10.06 -14.07 -2.31
C VAL A 68 -9.93 -12.66 -1.77
N HIS A 69 -9.36 -12.55 -0.56
CA HIS A 69 -9.21 -11.25 0.06
C HIS A 69 -7.92 -10.57 -0.42
N VAL A 70 -7.93 -9.25 -0.50
CA VAL A 70 -6.80 -8.46 -1.01
C VAL A 70 -6.35 -7.46 0.05
N ILE A 71 -5.04 -7.31 0.21
CA ILE A 71 -4.42 -6.15 0.85
C ILE A 71 -3.73 -5.37 -0.27
N LEU A 72 -4.15 -4.12 -0.47
CA LEU A 72 -3.48 -3.20 -1.40
C LEU A 72 -2.21 -2.69 -0.72
N MET A 73 -1.08 -2.87 -1.39
CA MET A 73 0.26 -2.72 -0.84
C MET A 73 0.87 -1.35 -1.14
N GLY A 74 0.22 -0.54 -1.98
CA GLY A 74 0.70 0.79 -2.37
C GLY A 74 1.36 0.77 -3.75
N ASP A 75 1.69 1.96 -4.27
CA ASP A 75 2.10 2.16 -5.67
C ASP A 75 1.01 1.68 -6.65
N GLU A 76 -0.26 1.84 -6.27
CA GLU A 76 -1.40 1.55 -7.15
C GLU A 76 -1.50 2.60 -8.27
N LEU A 77 -1.08 3.83 -7.99
CA LEU A 77 -1.12 4.95 -8.94
C LEU A 77 0.30 5.33 -9.36
N GLU A 78 0.52 5.54 -10.66
CA GLU A 78 1.86 5.89 -11.16
C GLU A 78 2.32 7.25 -10.65
N THR A 79 1.46 8.27 -10.71
CA THR A 79 1.71 9.60 -10.13
C THR A 79 3.05 10.27 -10.46
N ALA A 80 3.68 9.94 -11.58
CA ALA A 80 4.87 10.62 -12.08
C ALA A 80 4.63 12.13 -12.20
N THR A 81 5.27 12.89 -11.33
CA THR A 81 5.32 14.35 -11.40
C THR A 81 6.51 14.80 -12.25
N LYS A 82 6.54 16.08 -12.68
CA LYS A 82 7.64 16.67 -13.47
C LYS A 82 9.03 16.60 -12.85
N THR A 83 9.13 16.21 -11.58
CA THR A 83 10.39 16.05 -10.82
C THR A 83 10.74 14.59 -10.55
N SER A 84 10.01 13.63 -11.12
CA SER A 84 10.33 12.20 -11.02
C SER A 84 11.60 11.89 -11.80
N VAL A 85 12.43 10.98 -11.29
CA VAL A 85 13.68 10.58 -11.96
C VAL A 85 13.33 9.78 -13.21
N GLY A 86 13.67 10.29 -14.39
CA GLY A 86 13.24 9.74 -15.69
C GLY A 86 12.21 10.66 -16.35
N ALA A 87 12.00 10.51 -17.66
CA ALA A 87 11.20 11.43 -18.50
C ALA A 87 9.67 11.42 -18.22
N GLY A 88 9.24 11.22 -16.98
CA GLY A 88 7.87 10.86 -16.57
C GLY A 88 6.76 11.88 -16.86
N VAL A 89 7.06 13.06 -17.41
CA VAL A 89 6.04 14.01 -17.91
C VAL A 89 5.60 13.66 -19.33
N PHE A 90 6.48 13.02 -20.09
CA PHE A 90 6.25 12.65 -21.48
C PHE A 90 5.82 11.18 -21.65
N GLU A 91 5.82 10.40 -20.55
CA GLU A 91 5.54 8.95 -20.54
C GLU A 91 4.28 8.57 -19.74
N GLN A 92 3.47 9.54 -19.32
CA GLN A 92 2.15 9.26 -18.73
C GLN A 92 1.04 9.48 -19.74
N SER A 93 0.14 8.50 -19.85
CA SER A 93 -1.05 8.58 -20.69
C SER A 93 -2.21 9.32 -20.02
N GLU A 94 -2.26 9.33 -18.68
CA GLU A 94 -3.39 9.82 -17.88
C GLU A 94 -2.93 10.78 -16.76
N ILE A 95 -3.73 11.82 -16.48
CA ILE A 95 -3.49 12.72 -15.34
C ILE A 95 -3.84 12.04 -14.02
N VAL A 96 -3.24 12.47 -12.90
CA VAL A 96 -3.42 11.86 -11.56
C VAL A 96 -4.89 11.65 -11.17
N GLN A 97 -5.77 12.60 -11.51
CA GLN A 97 -7.21 12.45 -11.23
C GLN A 97 -7.84 11.28 -11.99
N GLN A 98 -7.49 11.09 -13.27
CA GLN A 98 -7.97 9.96 -14.08
C GLN A 98 -7.44 8.64 -13.56
N GLN A 99 -6.16 8.59 -13.15
CA GLN A 99 -5.56 7.41 -12.52
C GLN A 99 -6.36 7.00 -11.27
N LEU A 100 -6.69 7.98 -10.42
CA LEU A 100 -7.48 7.76 -9.20
C LEU A 100 -8.90 7.27 -9.53
N GLU A 101 -9.58 7.88 -10.50
CA GLU A 101 -10.93 7.47 -10.93
C GLU A 101 -10.92 6.04 -11.47
N LYS A 102 -9.93 5.70 -12.30
CA LYS A 102 -9.74 4.36 -12.84
C LYS A 102 -9.45 3.33 -11.77
N ALA A 103 -8.58 3.65 -10.79
CA ALA A 103 -8.35 2.79 -9.64
C ALA A 103 -9.63 2.56 -8.83
N VAL A 104 -10.42 3.61 -8.60
CA VAL A 104 -11.71 3.48 -7.91
C VAL A 104 -12.65 2.56 -8.70
N GLU A 105 -12.74 2.71 -10.02
CA GLU A 105 -13.55 1.85 -10.87
C GLU A 105 -13.13 0.37 -10.75
N LEU A 106 -11.83 0.09 -10.91
CA LEU A 106 -11.26 -1.25 -10.88
C LEU A 106 -11.48 -1.95 -9.53
N TYR A 107 -11.24 -1.26 -8.42
CA TYR A 107 -11.32 -1.86 -7.09
C TYR A 107 -12.72 -1.84 -6.46
N THR A 108 -13.66 -1.07 -7.02
CA THR A 108 -15.03 -0.96 -6.47
C THR A 108 -15.76 -2.30 -6.33
N PRO A 109 -15.71 -3.24 -7.30
CA PRO A 109 -16.35 -4.54 -7.17
C PRO A 109 -15.85 -5.31 -5.93
N LEU A 110 -14.54 -5.44 -5.76
CA LEU A 110 -13.93 -6.12 -4.60
C LEU A 110 -14.26 -5.40 -3.29
N ALA A 111 -14.25 -4.07 -3.28
CA ALA A 111 -14.57 -3.27 -2.10
C ALA A 111 -16.04 -3.48 -1.66
N LYS A 112 -16.98 -3.54 -2.61
CA LYS A 112 -18.40 -3.79 -2.33
C LYS A 112 -18.66 -5.18 -1.74
N GLU A 113 -17.91 -6.18 -2.19
CA GLU A 113 -17.96 -7.54 -1.64
C GLU A 113 -17.17 -7.69 -0.32
N GLY A 114 -16.57 -6.60 0.18
CA GLY A 114 -15.80 -6.62 1.42
C GLY A 114 -14.49 -7.42 1.34
N LEU A 115 -13.97 -7.65 0.13
CA LEU A 115 -12.78 -8.45 -0.10
C LEU A 115 -11.47 -7.69 0.14
N ILE A 116 -11.50 -6.35 0.18
CA ILE A 116 -10.31 -5.54 0.44
C ILE A 116 -10.13 -5.29 1.95
N LEU A 117 -9.08 -5.87 2.52
CA LEU A 117 -8.75 -5.78 3.94
C LEU A 117 -8.12 -4.44 4.35
N GLY A 118 -7.58 -3.71 3.38
CA GLY A 118 -7.08 -2.35 3.54
C GLY A 118 -6.09 -1.97 2.46
N ASN A 119 -5.63 -0.73 2.51
CA ASN A 119 -4.71 -0.13 1.55
C ASN A 119 -3.54 0.60 2.21
N HIS A 120 -2.33 0.30 1.77
CA HIS A 120 -1.10 0.97 2.15
C HIS A 120 -0.82 2.19 1.25
N ILE A 121 0.16 3.00 1.68
CA ILE A 121 0.74 4.04 0.83
C ILE A 121 2.05 3.56 0.25
N GLY A 122 2.23 3.75 -1.06
CA GLY A 122 3.48 3.46 -1.73
C GLY A 122 4.42 4.65 -1.84
N ASN A 123 5.58 4.44 -2.47
CA ASN A 123 6.58 5.49 -2.65
C ASN A 123 6.16 6.53 -3.70
N HIS A 124 5.35 6.14 -4.69
CA HIS A 124 4.80 6.99 -5.74
C HIS A 124 3.77 7.95 -5.12
N GLU A 125 2.77 7.46 -4.39
CA GLU A 125 1.80 8.35 -3.76
C GLU A 125 2.41 9.17 -2.61
N ALA A 126 3.40 8.62 -1.90
CA ALA A 126 4.13 9.39 -0.89
C ALA A 126 4.90 10.58 -1.48
N ARG A 127 5.43 10.47 -2.71
CA ARG A 127 6.05 11.62 -3.40
C ARG A 127 5.04 12.73 -3.65
N VAL A 128 3.82 12.38 -4.08
CA VAL A 128 2.73 13.37 -4.24
C VAL A 128 2.41 14.02 -2.90
N TYR A 129 2.21 13.23 -1.85
CA TYR A 129 1.93 13.76 -0.52
C TYR A 129 3.00 14.74 -0.03
N ASN A 130 4.28 14.42 -0.24
CA ASN A 130 5.39 15.29 0.14
C ASN A 130 5.45 16.59 -0.67
N HIS A 131 5.02 16.56 -1.93
CA HIS A 131 5.08 17.71 -2.82
C HIS A 131 3.85 18.63 -2.68
N SER A 132 2.65 18.05 -2.61
CA SER A 132 1.38 18.79 -2.68
C SER A 132 0.51 18.67 -1.43
N GLY A 133 0.89 17.83 -0.46
CA GLY A 133 0.08 17.54 0.74
C GLY A 133 -1.09 16.59 0.49
N ALA A 134 -1.31 16.13 -0.74
CA ALA A 134 -2.41 15.22 -1.08
C ALA A 134 -2.01 13.75 -0.87
N ASN A 135 -2.68 13.07 0.08
CA ASN A 135 -2.46 11.64 0.31
C ASN A 135 -3.44 10.82 -0.54
N LEU A 136 -3.00 10.43 -1.72
CA LEU A 136 -3.85 9.76 -2.70
C LEU A 136 -4.30 8.36 -2.24
N SER A 137 -3.43 7.57 -1.60
CA SER A 137 -3.83 6.25 -1.07
C SER A 137 -4.91 6.36 0.00
N LYS A 138 -4.87 7.40 0.86
CA LYS A 138 -5.93 7.68 1.85
C LYS A 138 -7.21 8.16 1.18
N ILE A 139 -7.11 8.97 0.13
CA ILE A 139 -8.28 9.41 -0.66
C ILE A 139 -8.93 8.21 -1.34
N LEU A 140 -8.16 7.38 -2.05
CA LEU A 140 -8.61 6.12 -2.66
C LEU A 140 -9.31 5.22 -1.63
N SER A 141 -8.69 5.02 -0.46
CA SER A 141 -9.27 4.23 0.62
C SER A 141 -10.63 4.79 1.07
N SER A 142 -10.75 6.12 1.14
CA SER A 142 -11.97 6.80 1.56
C SER A 142 -13.08 6.68 0.52
N MET A 143 -12.72 6.78 -0.78
CA MET A 143 -13.66 6.60 -1.89
C MET A 143 -14.20 5.17 -1.97
N LEU A 144 -13.33 4.17 -1.77
CA LEU A 144 -13.69 2.75 -1.73
C LEU A 144 -14.35 2.34 -0.40
N LYS A 145 -14.37 3.21 0.61
CA LYS A 145 -14.84 2.93 1.98
C LYS A 145 -14.10 1.76 2.65
N ILE A 146 -12.81 1.62 2.36
CA ILE A 146 -11.92 0.60 2.94
C ILE A 146 -10.97 1.22 3.96
N LYS A 147 -10.29 0.37 4.73
CA LYS A 147 -9.34 0.82 5.73
C LYS A 147 -8.04 1.32 5.08
N TYR A 148 -7.62 2.53 5.43
CA TYR A 148 -6.25 3.00 5.16
C TYR A 148 -5.30 2.46 6.23
N LEU A 149 -4.28 1.71 5.81
CA LEU A 149 -3.31 1.02 6.65
C LEU A 149 -2.04 1.85 6.89
N GLY A 150 -1.83 2.93 6.13
CA GLY A 150 -0.62 3.76 6.25
C GLY A 150 0.63 3.05 5.73
N VAL A 151 1.79 3.37 6.31
CA VAL A 151 3.09 2.83 5.84
C VAL A 151 3.26 1.36 6.22
N GLY A 152 2.69 0.91 7.32
CA GLY A 152 2.79 -0.47 7.77
C GLY A 152 1.71 -0.83 8.78
N ALA A 153 1.32 -2.10 8.80
CA ALA A 153 0.23 -2.59 9.62
C ALA A 153 0.47 -4.02 10.11
N ALA A 154 0.07 -4.28 11.34
CA ALA A 154 0.04 -5.62 11.91
C ALA A 154 -1.36 -6.22 11.77
N HIS A 155 -1.43 -7.51 11.46
CA HIS A 155 -2.63 -8.27 11.19
C HIS A 155 -2.59 -9.58 11.99
N ILE A 156 -3.72 -9.94 12.58
CA ILE A 156 -3.99 -11.30 13.05
C ILE A 156 -5.05 -11.87 12.12
N ILE A 157 -4.67 -12.88 11.35
CA ILE A 157 -5.56 -13.63 10.48
C ILE A 157 -5.97 -14.91 11.20
N ARG A 158 -7.25 -15.04 11.54
CA ARG A 158 -7.79 -16.25 12.16
C ARG A 158 -8.59 -17.05 11.14
N VAL A 159 -8.13 -18.25 10.82
CA VAL A 159 -8.78 -19.19 9.90
C VAL A 159 -9.20 -20.41 10.72
N GLY A 160 -10.50 -20.49 11.02
CA GLY A 160 -11.05 -21.47 11.96
C GLY A 160 -10.40 -21.36 13.34
N LYS A 161 -9.63 -22.39 13.71
CA LYS A 161 -8.92 -22.46 15.01
C LYS A 161 -7.47 -21.97 14.96
N GLN A 162 -6.91 -21.75 13.76
CA GLN A 162 -5.54 -21.32 13.59
C GLN A 162 -5.44 -19.80 13.48
N SER A 163 -4.46 -19.21 14.15
CA SER A 163 -4.12 -17.80 14.02
C SER A 163 -2.76 -17.64 13.33
N TYR A 164 -2.67 -16.65 12.46
CA TYR A 164 -1.45 -16.25 11.76
C TYR A 164 -1.21 -14.76 12.04
N THR A 165 0.04 -14.42 12.34
CA THR A 165 0.46 -13.02 12.47
C THR A 165 1.12 -12.59 11.17
N LEU A 166 0.65 -11.49 10.60
CA LEU A 166 1.18 -10.92 9.37
C LEU A 166 1.49 -9.44 9.61
N TYR A 167 2.66 -8.99 9.19
CA TYR A 167 2.98 -7.57 9.11
C TYR A 167 3.14 -7.20 7.64
N THR A 168 2.41 -6.18 7.20
CA THR A 168 2.45 -5.67 5.82
C THR A 168 2.98 -4.24 5.82
N THR A 169 3.82 -3.93 4.84
CA THR A 169 4.36 -2.60 4.59
C THR A 169 4.77 -2.51 3.13
N HIS A 170 4.66 -1.33 2.52
CA HIS A 170 5.19 -1.13 1.19
C HIS A 170 6.71 -1.18 1.23
N GLY A 171 7.31 -1.94 0.31
CA GLY A 171 8.76 -2.01 0.19
C GLY A 171 9.31 -0.68 -0.29
N ASN A 172 10.18 -0.02 0.49
CA ASN A 172 11.01 1.06 -0.06
C ASN A 172 12.42 0.52 -0.29
N SER A 173 12.65 0.01 -1.50
CA SER A 173 13.93 -0.60 -1.85
C SER A 173 14.35 -0.22 -3.26
N GLY A 174 15.26 0.75 -3.36
CA GLY A 174 16.23 0.81 -4.46
C GLY A 174 17.31 -0.29 -4.37
N ALA A 175 17.13 -1.26 -3.47
CA ALA A 175 18.03 -2.36 -3.20
C ALA A 175 17.94 -3.41 -4.33
N ARG A 176 18.90 -3.34 -5.25
CA ARG A 176 19.00 -4.27 -6.39
C ARG A 176 19.58 -5.63 -6.01
N MET A 177 20.19 -5.77 -4.83
CA MET A 177 20.93 -6.97 -4.44
C MET A 177 20.19 -7.76 -3.34
N PRO A 178 20.18 -9.11 -3.39
CA PRO A 178 19.45 -9.95 -2.42
C PRO A 178 19.78 -9.65 -0.96
N HIS A 179 21.06 -9.40 -0.64
CA HIS A 179 21.50 -9.11 0.73
C HIS A 179 20.95 -7.79 1.29
N THR A 180 20.72 -6.78 0.45
CA THR A 180 20.13 -5.50 0.90
C THR A 180 18.61 -5.60 1.07
N LYS A 181 17.94 -6.48 0.30
CA LYS A 181 16.53 -6.83 0.53
C LYS A 181 16.34 -7.55 1.87
N ILE A 182 17.17 -8.56 2.15
CA ILE A 182 17.14 -9.29 3.44
C ILE A 182 17.44 -8.35 4.61
N ALA A 183 18.41 -7.45 4.47
CA ALA A 183 18.73 -6.47 5.51
C ALA A 183 17.54 -5.53 5.83
N ASN A 184 16.73 -5.16 4.83
CA ASN A 184 15.52 -4.36 5.06
C ASN A 184 14.43 -5.14 5.78
N ILE A 185 14.26 -6.43 5.46
CA ILE A 185 13.32 -7.32 6.17
C ILE A 185 13.74 -7.48 7.64
N ILE A 186 15.04 -7.67 7.91
CA ILE A 186 15.56 -7.78 9.28
C ILE A 186 15.28 -6.50 10.09
N LYS A 187 15.45 -5.32 9.47
CA LYS A 187 15.11 -4.04 10.10
C LYS A 187 13.61 -3.89 10.37
N ALA A 188 12.77 -4.38 9.45
CA ALA A 188 11.32 -4.39 9.67
C ALA A 188 10.93 -5.34 10.81
N ASN A 189 11.59 -6.49 10.95
CA ASN A 189 11.33 -7.44 12.03
C ASN A 189 11.56 -6.84 13.42
N GLN A 190 12.59 -6.00 13.58
CA GLN A 190 12.85 -5.29 14.83
C GLN A 190 11.72 -4.35 15.25
N MET A 191 10.85 -3.90 14.33
CA MET A 191 9.68 -3.07 14.66
C MET A 191 8.48 -3.88 15.16
N ILE A 192 8.48 -5.20 14.91
CA ILE A 192 7.40 -6.11 15.28
C ILE A 192 7.70 -6.76 16.63
N ASP A 193 8.96 -7.13 16.87
CA ASP A 193 9.42 -7.89 18.05
C ASP A 193 9.83 -7.01 19.25
N SER A 194 9.77 -5.67 19.12
CA SER A 194 9.95 -4.70 20.23
C SER A 194 8.65 -4.48 21.00
#